data_AF-A0A8T4RJR8-F1
#
_entry.id   AF-A0A8T4RJR8-F1
#
_cell.length_a   1.000
_cell.length_b   1.000
_cell.length_c   1.000
_cell.angle_alpha   90.00
_cell.angle_beta   90.00
_cell.angle_gamma   90.00
#
_symmetry.space_group_name_H-M   'P 1'
#
loop_
_entity.id
_entity.type
_entity.pdbx_description
1 polymer ?
#
loop_
_entity_poly.entity_id
_entity_poly.type
_entity_poly.pdbx_seq_one_letter_code
_entity_poly.pdbx_strand_id
1 'polypeptide(L)'
;MVEKKYPAVKEAVKKYHEQNSLIPVETALYNHLLKKSLLLQHQHPLSVDVILGYMFAKEMETRNLNVLVKGKQMGMDEAFIEQQLVA
;
A
#
# COMPACT_ATOMS: atom_id res chain seq x y z
N MET A 1 -16.14 4.95 15.99
CA MET A 1 -15.04 4.05 16.40
C MET A 1 -14.02 3.74 15.31
N VAL A 2 -14.37 3.74 14.02
CA VAL A 2 -13.40 3.57 12.90
C VAL A 2 -12.39 4.73 12.82
N GLU A 3 -12.80 5.92 13.23
CA GLU A 3 -12.05 7.18 13.07
C GLU A 3 -10.69 7.28 13.77
N LYS A 4 -10.44 6.52 14.85
CA LYS A 4 -9.15 6.56 15.58
C LYS A 4 -8.12 5.55 15.05
N LYS A 5 -8.55 4.55 14.26
CA LYS A 5 -7.73 3.37 13.96
C LYS A 5 -6.91 3.50 12.66
N TYR A 6 -7.32 4.37 11.74
CA TYR A 6 -6.71 4.51 10.40
C TYR A 6 -6.48 5.98 10.01
N PRO A 7 -5.55 6.70 10.66
CA PRO A 7 -5.33 8.13 10.43
C PRO A 7 -4.93 8.44 8.98
N ALA A 8 -4.02 7.65 8.39
CA ALA A 8 -3.56 7.85 7.02
C ALA A 8 -4.69 7.64 5.97
N VAL A 9 -5.59 6.69 6.21
CA VAL A 9 -6.75 6.45 5.34
C VAL A 9 -7.75 7.60 5.45
N LYS A 10 -7.94 8.18 6.64
CA LYS A 10 -8.80 9.36 6.82
C LYS A 10 -8.28 10.57 6.02
N GLU A 11 -6.97 10.82 6.06
CA GLU A 11 -6.36 11.88 5.26
C GLU A 11 -6.51 11.61 3.76
N ALA A 12 -6.34 10.36 3.34
CA ALA A 12 -6.52 9.98 1.95
C ALA A 12 -7.97 10.16 1.46
N VAL A 13 -8.97 9.89 2.30
CA VAL A 13 -10.39 10.14 1.97
C VAL A 13 -10.67 11.63 1.79
N LYS A 14 -10.03 12.50 2.59
CA LYS A 14 -10.13 13.96 2.35
C LYS A 14 -9.56 14.34 0.98
N LYS A 15 -8.37 13.82 0.65
CA LYS A 15 -7.74 14.05 -0.67
C LYS A 15 -8.60 13.51 -1.82
N TYR A 16 -9.30 12.40 -1.63
CA TYR A 16 -10.28 11.90 -2.60
C TYR A 16 -11.38 12.93 -2.88
N HIS A 17 -11.95 13.57 -1.85
CA HIS A 17 -12.97 14.59 -2.05
C HIS A 17 -12.46 15.85 -2.76
N GLU A 18 -11.17 16.19 -2.60
CA GLU A 18 -10.55 17.34 -3.24
C GLU A 18 -10.14 17.08 -4.69
N GLN A 19 -9.62 15.88 -4.97
CA GLN A 19 -8.99 15.52 -6.24
C GLN A 19 -9.88 14.64 -7.13
N ASN A 20 -11.03 14.19 -6.60
CA ASN A 20 -11.94 13.21 -7.19
C ASN A 20 -11.21 11.93 -7.69
N SER A 21 -10.16 11.53 -6.98
CA SER A 21 -9.28 10.40 -7.34
C SER A 21 -9.17 9.41 -6.18
N LEU A 22 -9.41 8.13 -6.45
CA LEU A 22 -9.34 7.06 -5.46
C LEU A 22 -7.91 6.59 -5.16
N ILE A 23 -6.94 6.97 -5.99
CA ILE A 23 -5.53 6.56 -5.88
C ILE A 23 -4.97 6.81 -4.46
N PRO A 24 -5.14 7.99 -3.84
CA PRO A 24 -4.60 8.23 -2.50
C PRO A 24 -5.16 7.27 -1.45
N VAL A 25 -6.43 6.87 -1.58
CA VAL A 25 -7.11 5.94 -0.65
C VAL A 25 -6.55 4.54 -0.82
N GLU A 26 -6.41 4.08 -2.07
CA GLU A 26 -5.82 2.78 -2.36
C GLU A 26 -4.39 2.68 -1.84
N THR A 27 -3.54 3.65 -2.17
CA THR A 27 -2.15 3.68 -1.71
C THR A 27 -2.07 3.70 -0.18
N ALA A 28 -2.93 4.47 0.50
CA ALA A 28 -2.97 4.49 1.96
C ALA A 28 -3.40 3.14 2.58
N LEU A 29 -4.34 2.42 1.95
CA LEU A 29 -4.75 1.09 2.39
C LEU A 29 -3.65 0.05 2.18
N TYR A 30 -2.99 0.06 1.03
CA TYR A 30 -1.86 -0.83 0.76
C TYR A 30 -0.69 -0.60 1.71
N ASN A 31 -0.34 0.67 1.98
CA ASN A 31 0.68 1.00 2.97
C ASN A 31 0.31 0.51 4.36
N HIS A 32 -0.97 0.58 4.74
CA HIS A 32 -1.43 0.02 6.00
C HIS A 32 -1.31 -1.51 6.04
N LEU A 33 -1.69 -2.19 4.95
CA LEU A 33 -1.56 -3.64 4.84
C LEU A 33 -0.09 -4.06 4.92
N LEU A 34 0.81 -3.41 4.20
CA LEU A 34 2.25 -3.69 4.25
C LEU A 34 2.80 -3.56 5.68
N LYS A 35 2.47 -2.46 6.38
CA LYS A 35 2.86 -2.28 7.79
C LYS A 35 2.34 -3.40 8.68
N LYS A 36 1.11 -3.86 8.47
CA LYS A 36 0.54 -4.97 9.24
C LYS A 36 1.24 -6.29 8.91
N SER A 37 1.56 -6.53 7.65
CA SER A 37 2.30 -7.72 7.19
C SER A 37 3.69 -7.78 7.80
N LEU A 38 4.40 -6.66 7.88
CA LEU A 38 5.70 -6.58 8.56
C LEU A 38 5.58 -6.88 10.06
N LEU A 39 4.53 -6.41 10.72
CA LEU A 39 4.29 -6.74 12.13
C LEU A 39 4.04 -8.23 12.37
N LEU A 40 3.30 -8.91 11.48
CA LEU A 40 3.04 -10.35 11.58
C LEU A 40 4.33 -11.18 11.59
N GLN A 41 5.37 -10.73 10.87
CA GLN A 41 6.66 -11.41 10.83
C GLN A 41 7.40 -11.42 12.18
N HIS A 42 7.08 -10.49 13.08
CA HIS A 42 7.78 -10.34 14.36
C HIS A 42 6.93 -10.68 15.58
N GLN A 43 5.60 -10.66 15.46
CA GLN A 43 4.70 -10.81 16.61
C GLN A 43 4.71 -12.23 17.19
N HIS A 44 4.65 -13.24 16.32
CA HIS A 44 4.61 -14.65 16.70
C HIS A 44 5.54 -15.48 15.79
N PRO A 45 6.87 -15.44 15.99
CA PRO A 45 7.86 -15.97 15.05
C PRO A 45 7.78 -17.49 14.79
N LEU A 46 7.19 -18.25 15.71
CA LEU A 46 7.01 -19.71 15.59
C LEU A 46 5.61 -20.10 15.13
N SER A 47 4.89 -19.18 14.51
CA SER A 47 3.53 -19.38 14.00
C SER A 47 3.45 -19.16 12.49
N VAL A 48 2.27 -19.40 11.92
CA VAL A 48 1.96 -19.15 10.50
C VAL A 48 2.08 -17.67 10.11
N ASP A 49 2.06 -16.76 11.09
CA ASP A 49 2.11 -15.31 10.87
C ASP A 49 3.35 -14.87 10.11
N VAL A 50 4.49 -15.55 10.29
CA VAL A 50 5.72 -15.25 9.55
C VAL A 50 5.56 -15.52 8.06
N ILE A 51 4.98 -16.67 7.72
CA ILE A 51 4.77 -17.07 6.33
C ILE A 51 3.76 -16.12 5.68
N LEU A 52 2.65 -15.81 6.35
CA LEU A 52 1.64 -14.89 5.85
C LEU A 52 2.18 -13.47 5.69
N GLY A 53 2.89 -12.97 6.71
CA GLY A 53 3.52 -11.66 6.68
C GLY A 53 4.53 -11.52 5.54
N TYR A 54 5.30 -12.57 5.25
CA TYR A 54 6.18 -12.63 4.08
C TYR A 54 5.40 -12.62 2.76
N MET A 55 4.40 -13.50 2.62
CA MET A 55 3.60 -13.61 1.39
C MET A 55 2.91 -12.29 1.02
N PHE A 56 2.32 -11.60 2.00
CA PHE A 56 1.68 -10.31 1.76
C PHE A 56 2.70 -9.22 1.40
N ALA A 57 3.86 -9.16 2.06
CA ALA A 57 4.91 -8.22 1.69
C ALA A 57 5.41 -8.48 0.26
N LYS A 58 5.53 -9.76 -0.13
CA LYS A 58 5.98 -10.15 -1.48
C LYS A 58 4.96 -9.83 -2.58
N GLU A 59 3.67 -9.92 -2.28
CA GLU A 59 2.61 -9.49 -3.20
C GLU A 59 2.68 -7.97 -3.45
N MET A 60 2.91 -7.17 -2.40
CA MET A 60 3.12 -5.71 -2.53
C MET A 60 4.35 -5.37 -3.37
N GLU A 61 5.46 -6.08 -3.18
CA GLU A 61 6.67 -5.90 -4.00
C GLU A 61 6.40 -6.19 -5.48
N THR A 62 5.69 -7.29 -5.77
CA THR A 62 5.34 -7.69 -7.14
C THR A 62 4.37 -6.70 -7.78
N ARG A 63 3.45 -6.12 -7.01
CA ARG A 63 2.57 -5.04 -7.44
C ARG A 63 3.37 -3.79 -7.81
N ASN A 64 4.30 -3.35 -6.98
CA ASN A 64 5.16 -2.19 -7.28
C ASN A 64 5.96 -2.40 -8.57
N LEU A 65 6.54 -3.60 -8.78
CA LEU A 65 7.24 -3.92 -10.01
C LEU A 65 6.32 -3.82 -11.24
N ASN A 66 5.09 -4.33 -11.14
CA ASN A 66 4.11 -4.22 -12.22
C ASN A 66 3.73 -2.76 -12.52
N VAL A 67 3.56 -1.93 -11.49
CA VAL A 67 3.29 -0.49 -11.64
C VAL A 67 4.44 0.20 -12.38
N LEU A 68 5.68 -0.06 -11.99
CA LEU A 68 6.87 0.48 -12.65
C LEU A 68 6.97 0.05 -14.11
N VAL A 69 6.79 -1.24 -14.40
CA VAL A 69 6.89 -1.77 -15.77
C VAL A 69 5.80 -1.18 -16.66
N LYS A 70 4.53 -1.22 -16.22
CA LYS A 70 3.41 -0.71 -17.01
C LYS A 70 3.49 0.81 -17.18
N GLY A 71 3.83 1.54 -16.12
CA GLY A 71 3.99 2.99 -16.17
C GLY A 71 5.04 3.42 -17.19
N LYS A 72 6.20 2.75 -17.19
CA LYS A 72 7.26 3.01 -18.19
C LYS A 72 6.83 2.62 -19.61
N GLN A 73 6.16 1.48 -19.79
CA GLN A 73 5.67 1.05 -21.10
C GLN A 73 4.63 2.01 -21.70
N MET A 74 3.81 2.64 -20.86
CA MET A 74 2.80 3.60 -21.27
C MET A 74 3.32 5.04 -21.39
N GLY A 75 4.60 5.28 -21.08
CA GLY A 75 5.19 6.62 -21.10
C GLY A 75 4.57 7.57 -20.08
N MET A 76 4.10 7.05 -18.94
CA MET A 76 3.52 7.86 -17.87
C MET A 76 4.58 8.72 -17.19
N ASP A 77 4.17 9.87 -16.67
CA ASP A 77 5.03 10.75 -15.89
C ASP A 77 5.60 10.04 -14.65
N GLU A 78 6.89 10.25 -14.37
CA GLU A 78 7.59 9.54 -13.29
C GLU A 78 7.02 9.87 -11.92
N ALA A 79 6.65 11.13 -11.67
CA ALA A 79 6.04 11.54 -10.40
C ALA A 79 4.65 10.90 -10.22
N PHE A 80 3.92 10.67 -11.32
CA PHE A 80 2.65 9.93 -11.27
C PHE A 80 2.86 8.45 -10.93
N ILE A 81 3.88 7.80 -11.51
CA ILE A 81 4.22 6.40 -11.21
C ILE A 81 4.61 6.26 -9.74
N GLU A 82 5.46 7.16 -9.22
CA GLU A 82 5.92 7.14 -7.83
C GLU A 82 4.77 7.26 -6.82
N GLN A 83 3.74 8.07 -7.12
CA GLN A 83 2.56 8.23 -6.25
C GLN A 83 1.76 6.94 -6.06
N GLN A 84 1.92 5.95 -6.96
CA GLN A 84 1.22 4.67 -6.89
C GLN A 84 2.02 3.58 -6.18
N LEU A 85 3.28 3.83 -5.83
CA LEU A 85 4.11 2.86 -5.14
C LEU A 85 3.75 2.76 -3.66
N VAL A 86 3.86 1.54 -3.14
CA VAL A 86 3.58 1.19 -1.74
C VAL A 86 4.91 1.04 -0.99
N ALA A 87 5.08 1.73 0.14
CA ALA A 87 6.30 1.75 0.96
C ALA A 87 6.01 1.88 2.46
#